data_AF-A0A812YZU1-F1
#
_entry.id   AF-A0A812YZU1-F1
#
_cell.length_a   1.000
_cell.length_b   1.000
_cell.length_c   1.000
_cell.angle_alpha   90.00
_cell.angle_beta   90.00
_cell.angle_gamma   90.00
#
_symmetry.space_group_name_H-M   'P 1'
#
loop_
_entity.id
_entity.type
_entity.pdbx_description
1 polymer ?
#
loop_
_entity_poly.entity_id
_entity_poly.type
_entity_poly.pdbx_seq_one_letter_code
_entity_poly.pdbx_strand_id
1 'polypeptide(L)'
;VTCRVQFLLLGEGARDFAGYVTTTEMAESYLGRQQHEVAEGKDGLSTTSTLGERFLLFCPRVDREEGLGAELARIELTPIVGFGDSLPLTRQFNENIHVVFLCWQPEGATLDTSALTSEFMRRLAEIRFLPKGARPPLTLLMVNCNEKQRGVVESLMAKQKEMDEPLTIAQKLAESNSEDDVITALQLICRDTVSFKPNVRYTLSMKDE
;
A
#
# COMPACT_ATOMS: atom_id res chain seq x y z
N VAL A 1 -15.86 8.36 3.44
CA VAL A 1 -14.40 8.16 3.27
C VAL A 1 -13.72 9.48 3.59
N THR A 2 -13.02 9.55 4.72
CA THR A 2 -12.29 10.76 5.16
C THR A 2 -10.87 10.79 4.61
N CYS A 3 -10.32 9.63 4.20
CA CYS A 3 -8.99 9.51 3.63
C CYS A 3 -8.95 8.57 2.42
N ARG A 4 -8.19 8.93 1.38
CA ARG A 4 -7.88 8.07 0.23
C ARG A 4 -6.38 7.82 0.23
N VAL A 5 -5.97 6.56 0.23
CA VAL A 5 -4.57 6.15 0.22
C VAL A 5 -4.33 5.24 -0.98
N GLN A 6 -3.21 5.40 -1.67
CA GLN A 6 -2.81 4.53 -2.77
C GLN A 6 -1.59 3.71 -2.34
N PHE A 7 -1.70 2.39 -2.40
CA PHE A 7 -0.58 1.48 -2.19
C PHE A 7 -0.02 1.06 -3.53
N LEU A 8 1.25 1.40 -3.78
CA LEU A 8 2.02 0.81 -4.88
C LEU A 8 2.56 -0.53 -4.37
N LEU A 9 1.92 -1.62 -4.78
CA LEU A 9 2.30 -2.98 -4.38
C LEU A 9 3.43 -3.48 -5.28
N LEU A 10 4.57 -3.80 -4.68
CA LEU A 10 5.77 -4.26 -5.36
C LEU A 10 6.11 -5.68 -4.92
N GLY A 11 6.32 -6.59 -5.84
CA GLY A 11 6.74 -7.95 -5.53
C GLY A 11 6.11 -8.99 -6.44
N GLU A 12 6.72 -10.16 -6.44
CA GLU A 12 6.12 -11.34 -7.06
C GLU A 12 4.78 -11.65 -6.37
N GLY A 13 3.73 -11.89 -7.15
CA GLY A 13 2.38 -12.09 -6.62
C GLY A 13 1.62 -10.82 -6.21
N ALA A 14 2.13 -9.61 -6.46
CA ALA A 14 1.42 -8.36 -6.12
C ALA A 14 0.02 -8.26 -6.75
N ARG A 15 -0.13 -8.72 -8.01
CA ARG A 15 -1.44 -8.75 -8.69
C ARG A 15 -2.38 -9.77 -8.07
N ASP A 16 -1.89 -10.98 -7.79
CA ASP A 16 -2.67 -12.04 -7.17
C ASP A 16 -3.09 -11.65 -5.75
N PHE A 17 -2.20 -10.98 -5.01
CA PHE A 17 -2.48 -10.48 -3.66
C PHE A 17 -3.56 -9.41 -3.68
N ALA A 18 -3.47 -8.47 -4.63
CA ALA A 18 -4.48 -7.44 -4.77
C ALA A 18 -5.84 -8.04 -5.13
N GLY A 19 -5.86 -9.05 -6.02
CA GLY A 19 -7.05 -9.85 -6.33
C GLY A 19 -7.63 -10.52 -5.09
N TYR A 20 -6.81 -11.25 -4.34
CA TYR A 20 -7.17 -11.91 -3.08
C TYR A 20 -7.81 -10.93 -2.08
N VAL A 21 -7.18 -9.77 -1.88
CA VAL A 21 -7.67 -8.75 -0.94
C VAL A 21 -9.02 -8.17 -1.40
N THR A 22 -9.31 -8.12 -2.70
CA THR A 22 -10.61 -7.63 -3.18
C THR A 22 -11.75 -8.63 -3.20
N THR A 23 -11.45 -9.91 -2.97
CA THR A 23 -12.45 -10.97 -2.79
C THR A 23 -12.74 -11.27 -1.33
N THR A 24 -12.21 -10.45 -0.42
CA THR A 24 -12.48 -10.54 1.02
C THR A 24 -13.93 -10.17 1.32
N GLU A 25 -14.50 -10.74 2.39
CA GLU A 25 -15.88 -10.43 2.81
C GLU A 25 -16.05 -8.92 3.05
N MET A 26 -15.01 -8.27 3.58
CA MET A 26 -14.95 -6.83 3.76
C MET A 26 -15.03 -6.04 2.44
N ALA A 27 -14.32 -6.49 1.39
CA ALA A 27 -14.35 -5.83 0.09
C ALA A 27 -15.69 -6.05 -0.64
N GLU A 28 -16.26 -7.25 -0.57
CA GLU A 28 -17.56 -7.57 -1.16
C GLU A 28 -18.70 -6.75 -0.52
N SER A 29 -18.66 -6.58 0.81
CA SER A 29 -19.61 -5.76 1.55
C SER A 29 -19.67 -4.30 1.05
N TYR A 30 -18.57 -3.78 0.49
CA TYR A 30 -18.52 -2.44 -0.09
C TYR A 30 -18.98 -2.41 -1.56
N LEU A 31 -18.60 -3.41 -2.36
CA LEU A 31 -19.06 -3.53 -3.75
C LEU A 31 -20.59 -3.60 -3.81
N GLY A 32 -21.22 -4.32 -2.88
CA GLY A 32 -22.69 -4.37 -2.74
C GLY A 32 -23.32 -3.00 -2.44
N ARG A 33 -22.64 -2.15 -1.65
CA ARG A 33 -23.10 -0.77 -1.36
C ARG A 33 -22.97 0.16 -2.57
N GLN A 34 -21.89 0.06 -3.34
CA GLN A 34 -21.73 0.86 -4.57
C GLN A 34 -22.78 0.49 -5.62
N GLN A 35 -23.08 -0.80 -5.80
CA GLN A 35 -24.11 -1.22 -6.74
C GLN A 35 -25.50 -0.72 -6.30
N HIS A 36 -25.76 -0.67 -4.99
CA HIS A 36 -27.01 -0.14 -4.45
C HIS A 36 -27.13 1.39 -4.59
N GLU A 37 -26.04 2.15 -4.39
CA GLU A 37 -25.99 3.61 -4.61
C GLU A 37 -26.12 3.98 -6.10
N VAL A 38 -25.53 3.18 -7.01
CA VAL A 38 -25.68 3.37 -8.46
C VAL A 38 -27.10 3.03 -8.93
N ALA A 39 -27.79 2.10 -8.26
CA ALA A 39 -29.19 1.78 -8.56
C ALA A 39 -30.17 2.88 -8.09
N GLU A 40 -29.83 3.66 -7.06
CA GLU A 40 -30.67 4.74 -6.53
C GLU A 40 -30.33 6.14 -7.10
N GLY A 41 -29.13 6.33 -7.65
CA GLY A 41 -28.69 7.56 -8.29
C GLY A 41 -28.88 7.55 -9.81
N LYS A 42 -29.94 8.21 -10.31
CA LYS A 42 -30.03 8.64 -11.70
C LYS A 42 -28.82 9.52 -12.08
N ASP A 43 -28.42 9.39 -13.33
CA ASP A 43 -27.40 10.16 -14.08
C ASP A 43 -25.95 9.69 -13.93
N GLY A 44 -25.70 8.54 -14.59
CA GLY A 44 -24.77 8.46 -15.71
C GLY A 44 -23.53 9.37 -15.69
N LEU A 45 -22.54 9.03 -14.86
CA LEU A 45 -21.16 9.31 -15.18
C LEU A 45 -20.34 8.03 -15.05
N SER A 46 -20.36 7.25 -16.13
CA SER A 46 -19.42 6.17 -16.36
C SER A 46 -18.02 6.75 -16.45
N THR A 47 -17.28 6.74 -15.34
CA THR A 47 -15.83 6.98 -15.34
C THR A 47 -15.12 5.70 -15.73
N THR A 48 -15.25 5.32 -17.00
CA THR A 48 -14.27 4.47 -17.68
C THR A 48 -12.99 5.29 -17.88
N SER A 49 -12.12 5.36 -16.87
CA SER A 49 -10.75 5.85 -17.04
C SER A 49 -9.76 4.76 -16.64
N THR A 50 -9.21 4.06 -17.66
CA THR A 50 -7.94 3.29 -17.60
C THR A 50 -7.71 2.52 -16.28
N LEU A 51 -8.70 1.69 -15.93
CA LEU A 51 -8.98 1.12 -14.60
C LEU A 51 -8.46 -0.32 -14.40
N GLY A 52 -7.61 -0.82 -15.32
CA GLY A 52 -7.40 -2.26 -15.50
C GLY A 52 -6.94 -3.05 -14.27
N GLU A 53 -6.27 -2.43 -13.30
CA GLU A 53 -5.64 -3.14 -12.18
C GLU A 53 -5.66 -2.35 -10.86
N ARG A 54 -6.69 -1.52 -10.63
CA ARG A 54 -6.83 -0.77 -9.37
C ARG A 54 -7.87 -1.45 -8.50
N PHE A 55 -7.47 -1.79 -7.29
CA PHE A 55 -8.27 -2.55 -6.34
C PHE A 55 -8.64 -1.69 -5.15
N LEU A 56 -9.88 -1.77 -4.67
CA LEU A 56 -10.37 -0.91 -3.60
C LEU A 56 -10.68 -1.70 -2.33
N LEU A 57 -10.03 -1.32 -1.24
CA LEU A 57 -10.30 -1.89 0.07
C LEU A 57 -10.77 -0.80 1.05
N PHE A 58 -11.80 -1.14 1.82
CA PHE A 58 -12.23 -0.31 2.95
C PHE A 58 -11.42 -0.63 4.18
N CYS A 59 -10.85 0.41 4.77
CA CYS A 59 -10.02 0.30 5.95
C CYS A 59 -10.59 1.24 7.02
N PRO A 60 -11.42 0.72 7.95
CA PRO A 60 -11.81 1.52 9.11
C PRO A 60 -10.56 1.80 9.95
N ARG A 61 -10.23 3.07 10.10
CA ARG A 61 -9.14 3.51 10.96
C ARG A 61 -9.67 3.60 12.39
N VAL A 62 -9.17 2.72 13.25
CA VAL A 62 -9.44 2.76 14.69
C VAL A 62 -8.25 3.44 15.35
N ASP A 63 -8.34 4.76 15.51
CA ASP A 63 -7.32 5.50 16.26
C ASP A 63 -7.64 5.43 17.76
N ARG A 64 -6.74 4.75 18.49
CA ARG A 64 -6.57 4.66 19.97
C ARG A 64 -7.66 3.96 20.79
N GLU A 65 -7.17 3.40 21.89
CA GLU A 65 -7.93 2.90 23.05
C GLU A 65 -9.08 3.86 23.36
N GLU A 66 -10.30 3.33 23.36
CA GLU A 66 -11.54 3.99 23.77
C GLU A 66 -12.02 5.18 22.91
N GLY A 67 -12.84 4.85 21.89
CA GLY A 67 -14.08 5.59 21.64
C GLY A 67 -14.04 6.69 20.58
N LEU A 68 -14.88 6.50 19.56
CA LEU A 68 -15.53 7.51 18.73
C LEU A 68 -14.62 8.33 17.81
N GLY A 69 -14.07 7.64 16.82
CA GLY A 69 -13.51 8.26 15.62
C GLY A 69 -13.15 7.24 14.54
N ALA A 70 -14.12 6.45 14.06
CA ALA A 70 -13.89 5.54 12.94
C ALA A 70 -13.73 6.36 11.64
N GLU A 71 -12.50 6.76 11.32
CA GLU A 71 -12.20 7.37 10.02
C GLU A 71 -12.19 6.29 8.95
N LEU A 72 -13.12 6.35 8.00
CA LEU A 72 -13.13 5.41 6.87
C LEU A 72 -12.05 5.81 5.86
N ALA A 73 -11.02 4.97 5.73
CA ALA A 73 -10.04 5.08 4.66
C ALA A 73 -10.41 4.17 3.49
N ARG A 74 -10.24 4.69 2.28
CA ARG A 74 -10.27 3.90 1.04
C ARG A 74 -8.83 3.68 0.60
N ILE A 75 -8.43 2.42 0.50
CA ILE A 75 -7.13 2.01 -0.01
C ILE A 75 -7.30 1.63 -1.48
N GLU A 76 -6.47 2.20 -2.36
CA GLU A 76 -6.34 1.81 -3.75
C GLU A 76 -5.04 1.02 -3.92
N LEU A 77 -5.13 -0.28 -4.20
CA LEU A 77 -3.95 -1.10 -4.49
C LEU A 77 -3.66 -0.99 -5.99
N THR A 78 -2.42 -0.62 -6.31
CA THR A 78 -1.88 -0.58 -7.67
C THR A 78 -0.71 -1.55 -7.72
N PRO A 79 -0.90 -2.79 -8.22
CA PRO A 79 0.20 -3.71 -8.42
C PRO A 79 1.11 -3.17 -9.53
N ILE A 80 2.41 -3.17 -9.28
CA ILE A 80 3.43 -2.86 -10.29
C ILE A 80 4.13 -4.17 -10.60
N VAL A 81 3.78 -4.78 -11.72
CA VAL A 81 4.24 -6.11 -12.11
C VAL A 81 5.30 -5.99 -13.20
N GLY A 82 6.56 -6.18 -12.82
CA GLY A 82 7.66 -6.40 -13.76
C GLY A 82 8.72 -5.30 -13.84
N PHE A 83 9.84 -5.66 -14.47
CA PHE A 83 11.05 -4.84 -14.61
C PHE A 83 10.89 -3.62 -15.54
N GLY A 84 9.79 -3.50 -16.29
CA GLY A 84 9.58 -2.43 -17.28
C GLY A 84 8.88 -1.19 -16.74
N ASP A 85 8.07 -1.35 -15.70
CA ASP A 85 7.17 -0.31 -15.24
C ASP A 85 7.87 0.53 -14.17
N SER A 86 8.22 1.77 -14.48
CA SER A 86 8.71 2.71 -13.47
C SER A 86 7.62 3.02 -12.44
N LEU A 87 8.03 3.25 -11.19
CA LEU A 87 7.08 3.70 -10.18
C LEU A 87 6.47 5.04 -10.65
N PRO A 88 5.14 5.25 -10.55
CA PRO A 88 4.47 6.49 -10.94
C PRO A 88 4.71 7.61 -9.91
N LEU A 89 5.97 7.79 -9.52
CA LEU A 89 6.44 8.80 -8.59
C LEU A 89 6.78 10.06 -9.38
N THR A 90 5.83 10.97 -9.45
CA THR A 90 6.11 12.30 -10.01
C THR A 90 6.92 13.13 -9.02
N ARG A 91 7.63 14.16 -9.50
CA ARG A 91 8.30 15.14 -8.63
C ARG A 91 7.33 15.98 -7.80
N GLN A 92 6.03 15.97 -8.14
CA GLN A 92 4.98 16.56 -7.32
C GLN A 92 4.59 15.56 -6.24
N PHE A 93 4.66 16.00 -4.99
CA PHE A 93 4.40 15.19 -3.82
C PHE A 93 2.97 14.65 -3.86
N ASN A 94 2.81 13.33 -3.97
CA ASN A 94 1.52 12.68 -3.80
C ASN A 94 1.39 12.26 -2.33
N GLU A 95 0.78 13.13 -1.53
CA GLU A 95 0.61 13.01 -0.06
C GLU A 95 -0.01 11.69 0.40
N ASN A 96 -0.62 10.95 -0.53
CA ASN A 96 -1.41 9.75 -0.25
C ASN A 96 -0.83 8.48 -0.87
N ILE A 97 0.38 8.51 -1.45
CA ILE A 97 1.04 7.31 -1.99
C ILE A 97 1.92 6.67 -0.92
N HIS A 98 1.73 5.37 -0.69
CA HIS A 98 2.60 4.53 0.11
C HIS A 98 3.16 3.41 -0.75
N VAL A 99 4.46 3.14 -0.64
CA VAL A 99 5.08 2.03 -1.38
C VAL A 99 5.14 0.81 -0.45
N VAL A 100 4.56 -0.30 -0.88
CA VAL A 100 4.53 -1.54 -0.12
C VAL A 100 5.29 -2.62 -0.89
N PHE A 101 6.44 -3.01 -0.36
CA PHE A 101 7.14 -4.22 -0.77
C PHE A 101 6.42 -5.42 -0.19
N LEU A 102 5.80 -6.22 -1.03
CA LEU A 102 5.11 -7.45 -0.68
C LEU A 102 6.10 -8.62 -0.73
N CYS A 103 6.25 -9.29 0.39
CA CYS A 103 6.81 -10.63 0.47
C CYS A 103 5.64 -11.56 0.80
N TRP A 104 5.05 -12.15 -0.23
CA TRP A 104 3.93 -13.07 -0.11
C TRP A 104 4.11 -14.21 -1.10
N GLN A 105 3.67 -15.39 -0.70
CA GLN A 105 3.72 -16.56 -1.54
C GLN A 105 2.40 -17.31 -1.36
N PRO A 106 1.56 -17.41 -2.41
CA PRO A 106 0.41 -18.28 -2.36
C PRO A 106 0.88 -19.74 -2.17
N GLU A 107 0.05 -20.55 -1.50
CA GLU A 107 0.41 -21.94 -1.18
C GLU A 107 0.85 -22.71 -2.43
N GLY A 108 2.03 -23.34 -2.36
CA GLY A 108 2.57 -24.19 -3.44
C GLY A 108 3.39 -23.48 -4.53
N ALA A 109 3.49 -22.15 -4.51
CA ALA A 109 4.43 -21.45 -5.41
C ALA A 109 5.88 -21.64 -4.96
N THR A 110 6.87 -21.26 -5.76
CA THR A 110 8.29 -21.12 -5.35
C THR A 110 8.74 -19.69 -5.59
N LEU A 111 9.03 -18.95 -4.52
CA LEU A 111 9.51 -17.57 -4.61
C LEU A 111 10.95 -17.55 -5.13
N ASP A 112 11.21 -16.81 -6.20
CA ASP A 112 12.57 -16.56 -6.67
C ASP A 112 13.22 -15.46 -5.82
N THR A 113 14.02 -15.88 -4.83
CA THR A 113 14.69 -14.97 -3.89
C THR A 113 15.71 -14.05 -4.57
N SER A 114 16.24 -14.44 -5.74
CA SER A 114 17.17 -13.63 -6.52
C SER A 114 16.44 -12.50 -7.24
N ALA A 115 15.28 -12.81 -7.84
CA ALA A 115 14.40 -11.85 -8.47
C ALA A 115 13.86 -10.84 -7.43
N LEU A 116 13.43 -11.33 -6.25
CA LEU A 116 12.99 -10.48 -5.14
C LEU A 116 14.08 -9.47 -4.73
N THR A 117 15.32 -9.95 -4.58
CA THR A 117 16.44 -9.09 -4.19
C THR A 117 16.74 -8.02 -5.24
N SER A 118 16.77 -8.41 -6.52
CA SER A 118 17.03 -7.49 -7.63
C SER A 118 15.96 -6.42 -7.73
N GLU A 119 14.69 -6.83 -7.67
CA GLU A 119 13.54 -5.93 -7.73
C GLU A 119 13.55 -4.95 -6.55
N PHE A 120 13.75 -5.46 -5.33
CA PHE A 120 13.82 -4.62 -4.13
C PHE A 120 14.89 -3.53 -4.25
N MET A 121 16.12 -3.90 -4.62
CA MET A 121 17.23 -2.94 -4.74
C MET A 121 16.99 -1.93 -5.86
N ARG A 122 16.39 -2.35 -6.98
CA ARG A 122 16.05 -1.45 -8.08
C ARG A 122 15.00 -0.42 -7.66
N ARG A 123 13.94 -0.85 -6.99
CA ARG A 123 12.86 0.04 -6.53
C ARG A 123 13.36 1.03 -5.47
N LEU A 124 14.25 0.59 -4.58
CA LEU A 124 14.94 1.50 -3.66
C LEU A 124 15.75 2.55 -4.43
N ALA A 125 16.44 2.19 -5.52
CA ALA A 125 17.15 3.17 -6.34
C ALA A 125 16.20 4.19 -7.01
N GLU A 126 15.05 3.75 -7.54
CA GLU A 126 14.02 4.65 -8.08
C GLU A 126 13.50 5.63 -7.02
N ILE A 127 13.21 5.16 -5.82
CA ILE A 127 12.76 6.01 -4.71
C ILE A 127 13.85 6.98 -4.28
N ARG A 128 15.11 6.54 -4.23
CA ARG A 128 16.25 7.40 -3.86
C ARG A 128 16.51 8.52 -4.85
N PHE A 129 16.10 8.35 -6.11
CA PHE A 129 16.17 9.40 -7.12
C PHE A 129 15.29 10.60 -6.77
N LEU A 130 14.26 10.41 -5.91
CA LEU A 130 13.47 11.51 -5.38
C LEU A 130 14.24 12.29 -4.29
N PRO A 131 14.03 13.62 -4.21
CA PRO A 131 14.51 14.42 -3.08
C PRO A 131 14.02 13.87 -1.75
N LYS A 132 14.83 13.93 -0.69
CA LYS A 132 14.53 13.33 0.63
C LYS A 132 13.13 13.66 1.15
N GLY A 133 12.70 14.91 1.04
CA GLY A 133 11.39 15.38 1.51
C GLY A 133 10.20 14.99 0.62
N ALA A 134 10.44 14.41 -0.55
CA ALA A 134 9.41 13.98 -1.49
C ALA A 134 9.33 12.44 -1.61
N ARG A 135 10.15 11.70 -0.85
CA ARG A 135 10.13 10.23 -0.85
C ARG A 135 8.86 9.74 -0.16
N PRO A 136 8.10 8.81 -0.76
CA PRO A 136 6.92 8.25 -0.12
C PRO A 136 7.33 7.38 1.08
N PRO A 137 6.43 7.19 2.05
CA PRO A 137 6.60 6.19 3.09
C PRO A 137 6.70 4.78 2.48
N LEU A 138 7.56 3.96 3.08
CA LEU A 138 7.90 2.61 2.60
C LEU A 138 7.56 1.57 3.67
N THR A 139 6.88 0.50 3.26
CA THR A 139 6.64 -0.66 4.11
C THR A 139 7.06 -1.94 3.42
N LEU A 140 7.70 -2.84 4.16
CA LEU A 140 7.80 -4.24 3.82
C LEU A 140 6.67 -5.00 4.52
N LEU A 141 5.76 -5.55 3.73
CA LEU A 141 4.64 -6.39 4.17
C LEU A 141 5.01 -7.85 3.94
N MET A 142 5.16 -8.60 5.03
CA MET A 142 5.41 -10.04 5.02
C MET A 142 4.09 -10.76 5.31
N VAL A 143 3.65 -11.63 4.41
CA VAL A 143 2.40 -12.38 4.57
C VAL A 143 2.71 -13.85 4.50
N ASN A 144 2.48 -14.55 5.62
CA ASN A 144 2.73 -15.99 5.76
C ASN A 144 4.13 -16.44 5.27
N CYS A 145 5.15 -15.62 5.53
CA CYS A 145 6.52 -15.93 5.10
C CYS A 145 7.13 -17.06 5.92
N ASN A 146 7.78 -18.02 5.24
CA ASN A 146 8.58 -19.07 5.86
C ASN A 146 9.97 -18.54 6.33
N GLU A 147 10.73 -19.37 7.05
CA GLU A 147 12.04 -19.00 7.60
C GLU A 147 13.05 -18.57 6.53
N LYS A 148 13.07 -19.25 5.37
CA LYS A 148 13.99 -18.88 4.27
C LYS A 148 13.69 -17.48 3.76
N GLN A 149 12.41 -17.15 3.58
CA GLN A 149 11.97 -15.83 3.13
C GLN A 149 12.27 -14.74 4.16
N ARG A 150 12.04 -15.03 5.44
CA ARG A 150 12.40 -14.12 6.53
C ARG A 150 13.91 -13.83 6.52
N GLY A 151 14.75 -14.85 6.35
CA GLY A 151 16.20 -14.67 6.23
C GLY A 151 16.62 -13.81 5.02
N VAL A 152 15.95 -13.95 3.88
CA VAL A 152 16.19 -13.08 2.70
C VAL A 152 15.80 -11.65 3.00
N VAL A 153 14.62 -11.43 3.60
CA VAL A 153 14.15 -10.11 4.02
C VAL A 153 15.13 -9.46 5.00
N GLU A 154 15.59 -10.18 6.02
CA GLU A 154 16.56 -9.68 6.99
C GLU A 154 17.87 -9.28 6.31
N SER A 155 18.34 -10.08 5.34
CA SER A 155 19.53 -9.75 4.54
C SER A 155 19.33 -8.48 3.71
N LEU A 156 18.16 -8.30 3.09
CA LEU A 156 17.85 -7.08 2.32
C LEU A 156 17.83 -5.84 3.23
N MET A 157 17.21 -5.95 4.40
CA MET A 157 17.16 -4.88 5.38
C MET A 157 18.55 -4.53 5.93
N ALA A 158 19.44 -5.53 6.11
CA ALA A 158 20.83 -5.30 6.48
C ALA A 158 21.59 -4.55 5.38
N LYS A 159 21.51 -5.03 4.13
CA LYS A 159 22.15 -4.36 2.97
C LYS A 159 21.70 -2.91 2.81
N GLN A 160 20.41 -2.65 3.01
CA GLN A 160 19.85 -1.31 2.91
C GLN A 160 20.41 -0.36 3.99
N LYS A 161 20.67 -0.86 5.20
CA LYS A 161 21.25 -0.08 6.31
C LYS A 161 22.72 0.29 6.08
N GLU A 162 23.45 -0.52 5.31
CA GLU A 162 24.87 -0.29 4.98
C GLU A 162 25.07 0.75 3.87
N MET A 163 24.01 1.22 3.21
CA MET A 163 24.12 2.21 2.14
C MET A 163 24.37 3.62 2.70
N ASP A 164 25.09 4.47 1.96
CA ASP A 164 25.42 5.87 2.32
C ASP A 164 24.22 6.77 2.66
N GLU A 165 23.01 6.34 2.31
CA GLU A 165 21.78 7.01 2.71
C GLU A 165 20.66 5.97 2.88
N PRO A 166 20.48 5.42 4.09
CA PRO A 166 19.45 4.42 4.33
C PRO A 166 18.06 5.05 4.29
N LEU A 167 17.11 4.35 3.67
CA LEU A 167 15.70 4.68 3.71
C LEU A 167 15.05 4.06 4.95
N THR A 168 14.14 4.79 5.59
CA THR A 168 13.32 4.22 6.66
C THR A 168 12.23 3.35 6.05
N ILE A 169 12.26 2.05 6.34
CA ILE A 169 11.28 1.07 5.87
C ILE A 169 10.61 0.45 7.09
N ALA A 170 9.30 0.66 7.23
CA ALA A 170 8.52 -0.01 8.27
C ALA A 170 8.33 -1.49 7.90
N GLN A 171 8.24 -2.37 8.89
CA GLN A 171 7.93 -3.79 8.66
C GLN A 171 6.57 -4.12 9.25
N LYS A 172 5.74 -4.84 8.49
CA LYS A 172 4.44 -5.36 8.92
C LYS A 172 4.37 -6.85 8.60
N LEU A 173 3.74 -7.61 9.49
CA LEU A 173 3.58 -9.05 9.39
C LEU A 173 2.10 -9.39 9.42
N ALA A 174 1.65 -10.19 8.47
CA ALA A 174 0.43 -10.99 8.56
C ALA A 174 0.88 -12.43 8.83
N GLU A 175 0.54 -12.96 10.01
CA GLU A 175 1.06 -14.24 10.49
C GLU A 175 0.54 -15.43 9.67
N SER A 176 -0.66 -15.30 9.11
CA SER A 176 -1.24 -16.27 8.20
C SER A 176 -1.77 -15.61 6.91
N ASN A 177 -2.29 -16.45 6.01
CA ASN A 177 -3.04 -16.00 4.84
C ASN A 177 -4.51 -15.67 5.20
N SER A 178 -4.92 -15.65 6.47
CA SER A 178 -6.30 -15.30 6.84
C SER A 178 -6.66 -13.88 6.43
N GLU A 179 -7.93 -13.65 6.11
CA GLU A 179 -8.45 -12.31 5.81
C GLU A 179 -8.14 -11.32 6.94
N ASP A 180 -8.42 -11.71 8.19
CA ASP A 180 -8.22 -10.85 9.37
C ASP A 180 -6.78 -10.37 9.53
N ASP A 181 -5.80 -11.28 9.38
CA ASP A 181 -4.38 -10.92 9.51
C ASP A 181 -3.94 -9.97 8.39
N VAL A 182 -4.36 -10.26 7.14
CA VAL A 182 -4.01 -9.45 5.97
C VAL A 182 -4.64 -8.06 6.06
N ILE A 183 -5.92 -7.99 6.40
CA ILE A 183 -6.65 -6.72 6.56
C ILE A 183 -6.05 -5.92 7.72
N THR A 184 -5.75 -6.55 8.86
CA THR A 184 -5.11 -5.88 10.00
C THR A 184 -3.75 -5.28 9.60
N ALA A 185 -2.94 -6.04 8.85
CA ALA A 185 -1.66 -5.53 8.37
C ALA A 185 -1.83 -4.31 7.44
N LEU A 186 -2.78 -4.36 6.50
CA LEU A 186 -3.10 -3.24 5.60
C LEU A 186 -3.64 -2.01 6.36
N GLN A 187 -4.44 -2.23 7.41
CA GLN A 187 -4.93 -1.18 8.29
C GLN A 187 -3.78 -0.47 9.01
N LEU A 188 -2.80 -1.23 9.51
CA LEU A 188 -1.60 -0.65 10.13
C LEU A 188 -0.78 0.18 9.15
N ILE A 189 -0.63 -0.26 7.90
CA ILE A 189 0.04 0.52 6.85
C ILE A 189 -0.73 1.80 6.57
N CYS A 190 -2.05 1.70 6.43
CA CYS A 190 -2.91 2.85 6.17
C CYS A 190 -2.81 3.89 7.29
N ARG A 191 -2.91 3.46 8.56
CA ARG A 191 -2.74 4.33 9.73
C ARG A 191 -1.39 5.04 9.72
N ASP A 192 -0.32 4.30 9.44
CA ASP A 192 1.03 4.86 9.37
C ASP A 192 1.15 5.86 8.20
N THR A 193 0.51 5.59 7.06
CA THR A 193 0.45 6.51 5.90
C THR A 193 -0.24 7.82 6.26
N VAL A 194 -1.42 7.75 6.90
CA VAL A 194 -2.19 8.95 7.26
C VAL A 194 -1.51 9.76 8.36
N SER A 195 -0.80 9.08 9.26
CA SER A 195 0.01 9.72 10.31
C SER A 195 1.29 10.34 9.75
N PHE A 196 1.80 9.81 8.63
CA PHE A 196 2.91 10.36 7.87
C PHE A 196 2.47 11.60 7.07
N LYS A 197 2.11 12.67 7.78
CA LYS A 197 2.04 14.01 7.20
C LYS A 197 3.36 14.72 7.47
N PRO A 198 4.28 14.82 6.50
CA PRO A 198 5.53 15.55 6.71
C PRO A 198 5.23 17.02 6.89
N ASN A 199 5.16 17.52 8.13
CA ASN A 199 5.12 18.93 8.54
C ASN A 199 4.73 19.93 7.43
N VAL A 200 3.54 19.78 6.85
CA VAL A 200 2.97 20.83 6.01
C VAL A 200 2.40 21.83 6.99
N ARG A 201 3.15 22.92 7.21
CA ARG A 201 2.57 24.11 7.82
C ARG A 201 1.41 24.50 6.91
N TYR A 202 0.18 24.30 7.39
CA TYR A 202 -0.98 24.92 6.79
C TYR A 202 -0.74 26.43 6.88
N THR A 203 -0.32 27.06 5.79
CA THR A 203 -0.65 28.47 5.60
C THR A 203 -2.16 28.47 5.43
N LEU A 204 -2.87 28.72 6.52
CA LEU A 204 -4.24 29.21 6.47
C LEU A 204 -4.21 30.43 5.55
N SER A 205 -4.57 30.24 4.28
CA SER A 205 -5.05 31.35 3.47
C SER A 205 -6.38 31.73 4.11
N MET A 206 -6.30 32.62 5.10
CA MET A 206 -7.43 33.46 5.44
C MET A 206 -7.70 34.24 4.15
N LYS A 207 -8.75 33.84 3.45
CA LYS A 207 -9.39 34.73 2.50
C LYS A 207 -10.00 35.82 3.36
N ASP A 208 -9.28 36.93 3.50
CA ASP A 208 -9.91 38.21 3.73
C ASP A 208 -10.61 38.58 2.43
N GLU A 209 -11.93 38.42 2.41
CA GLU A 209 -12.90 39.22 1.63
C GLU A 209 -14.32 38.97 2.15
#